data_AF-A0A3D3SBL1-F1
#
_entry.id   AF-A0A3D3SBL1-F1
#
_cell.length_a   1.000
_cell.length_b   1.000
_cell.length_c   1.000
_cell.angle_alpha   90.00
_cell.angle_beta   90.00
_cell.angle_gamma   90.00
#
_symmetry.space_group_name_H-M   'P 1'
#
loop_
_entity.id
_entity.type
_entity.pdbx_description
1 polymer ?
#
loop_
_entity_poly.entity_id
_entity_poly.type
_entity_poly.pdbx_seq_one_letter_code
_entity_poly.pdbx_strand_id
1 'polypeptide(L)'
;HCPLGTDLIVAEKVSILLAEKANCLVAAPIPYGDTFELDFWPGTVHVDAPVLGSYIESVAISFLKQGFANLVFFCCHSLDMKAIDLVCRRLHREGHGVCAIDWWKA
;
A
#
# COMPACT_ATOMS: atom_id res chain seq x y z
N HIS A 1 3.83 20.83 -12.08
CA HIS A 1 2.40 20.87 -12.47
C HIS A 1 1.66 19.57 -12.14
N CYS A 2 2.31 18.57 -11.54
CA CYS A 2 1.62 17.36 -11.07
C CYS A 2 0.82 17.64 -9.78
N PRO A 3 -0.37 17.03 -9.61
CA PRO A 3 -1.14 17.14 -8.38
C PRO A 3 -0.46 16.40 -7.22
N LEU A 4 -0.68 16.84 -5.99
CA LEU A 4 -0.14 16.21 -4.79
C LEU A 4 -0.54 14.73 -4.66
N GLY A 5 -1.75 14.37 -5.10
CA GLY A 5 -2.27 13.00 -5.07
C GLY A 5 -1.90 12.13 -6.27
N THR A 6 -0.80 12.42 -6.98
CA THR A 6 -0.41 11.66 -8.19
C THR A 6 -0.33 10.15 -7.91
N ASP A 7 0.33 9.76 -6.83
CA ASP A 7 0.52 8.35 -6.47
C ASP A 7 -0.82 7.65 -6.20
N LEU A 8 -1.74 8.33 -5.49
CA LEU A 8 -3.07 7.80 -5.20
C LEU A 8 -3.93 7.65 -6.47
N ILE A 9 -3.92 8.66 -7.35
CA ILE A 9 -4.68 8.64 -8.62
C ILE A 9 -4.20 7.49 -9.50
N VAL A 10 -2.87 7.28 -9.59
CA VAL A 10 -2.29 6.17 -10.34
C VAL A 10 -2.67 4.84 -9.68
N ALA A 11 -2.55 4.72 -8.36
CA ALA A 11 -2.89 3.50 -7.63
C ALA A 11 -4.35 3.08 -7.86
N GLU A 12 -5.30 4.00 -7.77
CA GLU A 12 -6.72 3.74 -7.99
C GLU A 12 -7.01 3.26 -9.42
N LYS A 13 -6.42 3.90 -10.43
CA LYS A 13 -6.68 3.52 -11.83
C LYS A 13 -6.02 2.20 -12.21
N VAL A 14 -4.75 2.02 -11.83
CA VAL A 14 -3.99 0.82 -12.20
C VAL A 14 -4.49 -0.41 -11.45
N SER A 15 -4.84 -0.28 -10.16
CA SER A 15 -5.37 -1.41 -9.39
C SER A 15 -6.66 -1.99 -9.98
N ILE A 16 -7.56 -1.15 -10.50
CA ILE A 16 -8.79 -1.61 -11.20
C ILE A 16 -8.43 -2.40 -12.46
N LEU A 17 -7.49 -1.89 -13.28
CA LEU A 17 -7.05 -2.58 -14.50
C LEU A 17 -6.33 -3.91 -14.20
N LEU A 18 -5.57 -3.97 -13.11
CA LEU A 18 -4.94 -5.20 -12.63
C LEU A 18 -6.00 -6.20 -12.15
N ALA A 19 -7.00 -5.72 -11.41
CA ALA A 19 -8.07 -6.55 -10.88
C ALA A 19 -8.92 -7.20 -11.97
N GLU A 20 -9.22 -6.48 -13.05
CA GLU A 20 -9.90 -7.05 -14.22
C GLU A 20 -9.13 -8.20 -14.86
N LYS A 21 -7.79 -8.12 -14.90
CA LYS A 21 -6.93 -9.14 -15.51
C LYS A 21 -6.63 -10.31 -14.58
N ALA A 22 -6.44 -10.03 -13.30
CA ALA A 22 -6.06 -11.00 -12.28
C ALA A 22 -7.26 -11.64 -11.56
N ASN A 23 -8.49 -11.19 -11.87
CA ASN A 23 -9.72 -11.61 -11.21
C ASN A 23 -9.64 -11.46 -9.68
N CYS A 24 -9.24 -10.28 -9.22
CA CYS A 24 -9.17 -9.94 -7.79
C CYS A 24 -10.08 -8.76 -7.45
N LEU A 25 -10.24 -8.48 -6.15
CA LEU A 25 -11.00 -7.33 -5.66
C LEU A 25 -10.05 -6.19 -5.31
N VAL A 26 -10.53 -4.95 -5.48
CA VAL A 26 -9.81 -3.73 -5.08
C VAL A 26 -10.46 -3.17 -3.82
N ALA A 27 -9.67 -3.04 -2.75
CA ALA A 27 -10.10 -2.37 -1.52
C ALA A 27 -10.00 -0.83 -1.66
N ALA A 28 -10.59 -0.10 -0.71
CA ALA A 28 -10.35 1.34 -0.61
C ALA A 28 -8.85 1.61 -0.42
N PRO A 29 -8.28 2.65 -1.07
CA PRO A 29 -6.85 2.90 -1.02
C PRO A 29 -6.41 3.47 0.34
N ILE A 30 -5.12 3.33 0.64
CA ILE A 30 -4.45 4.00 1.76
C ILE A 30 -3.95 5.36 1.24
N PRO A 31 -4.53 6.49 1.68
CA PRO A 31 -4.33 7.77 0.99
C PRO A 31 -3.09 8.56 1.45
N TYR A 32 -2.46 8.17 2.56
CA TYR A 32 -1.27 8.82 3.12
C TYR A 32 -0.18 7.80 3.40
N GLY A 33 1.08 8.22 3.29
CA GLY A 33 2.26 7.37 3.39
C GLY A 33 3.48 8.07 3.97
N ASP A 34 4.61 7.39 3.90
CA ASP A 34 5.94 7.86 4.29
C ASP A 34 6.51 8.73 3.18
N THR A 35 6.28 10.03 3.28
CA THR A 35 6.83 11.04 2.36
C THR A 35 8.01 11.80 2.99
N PHE A 36 8.85 11.13 3.81
CA PHE A 36 9.94 11.79 4.55
C PHE A 36 10.88 12.60 3.64
N GLU A 37 11.07 12.16 2.41
CA GLU A 37 11.90 12.82 1.40
C GLU A 37 11.26 14.06 0.76
N LEU A 38 9.99 14.34 1.05
CA LEU A 38 9.20 15.46 0.51
C LEU A 38 8.51 16.30 1.59
N ASP A 39 8.77 16.03 2.87
CA ASP A 39 8.07 16.64 4.02
C ASP A 39 8.20 18.17 4.11
N PHE A 40 9.25 18.71 3.49
CA PHE A 40 9.53 20.14 3.41
C PHE A 40 8.67 20.90 2.39
N TRP A 41 7.94 20.21 1.51
CA TRP A 41 7.07 20.85 0.52
C TRP A 41 5.68 21.16 1.11
N PRO A 42 5.19 22.41 1.01
CA PRO A 42 3.85 22.76 1.48
C PRO A 42 2.76 21.90 0.83
N GLY A 43 1.92 21.30 1.67
CA GLY A 43 0.84 20.41 1.25
C GLY A 43 1.17 18.92 1.42
N THR A 44 2.45 18.53 1.44
CA THR A 44 2.85 17.15 1.75
C THR A 44 2.48 16.79 3.18
N VAL A 45 1.85 15.63 3.35
CA VAL A 45 1.47 15.08 4.66
C VAL A 45 2.24 13.79 4.88
N HIS A 46 3.24 13.85 5.76
CA HIS A 46 4.08 12.72 6.12
C HIS A 46 3.45 11.88 7.24
N VAL A 47 3.50 10.55 7.07
CA VAL A 47 3.19 9.57 8.13
C VAL A 47 4.46 8.77 8.43
N ASP A 48 4.90 8.79 9.68
CA ASP A 48 6.05 8.02 10.13
C ASP A 48 5.90 6.52 9.80
N ALA A 49 6.96 5.90 9.29
CA ALA A 49 6.94 4.51 8.83
C ALA A 49 6.39 3.48 9.85
N PRO A 50 6.69 3.56 11.17
CA PRO A 50 6.09 2.65 12.15
C PRO A 50 4.56 2.82 12.31
N VAL A 51 4.05 4.05 12.21
CA VAL A 51 2.61 4.35 12.26
C VAL A 51 1.94 3.83 11.00
N LEU A 52 2.53 4.11 9.83
CA LEU A 52 2.06 3.60 8.55
C LEU A 52 2.01 2.06 8.55
N GLY A 53 3.07 1.40 9.02
CA GLY A 53 3.11 -0.06 9.13
C GLY A 53 1.98 -0.62 10.00
N SER A 54 1.75 -0.02 11.18
CA SER A 54 0.67 -0.43 12.08
C SER A 54 -0.72 -0.23 11.45
N TYR A 55 -0.90 0.82 10.66
CA TYR A 55 -2.13 1.07 9.93
C TYR A 55 -2.36 0.04 8.82
N ILE A 56 -1.38 -0.18 7.95
CA ILE A 56 -1.42 -1.18 6.87
C ILE A 56 -1.72 -2.57 7.44
N GLU A 57 -1.05 -2.93 8.54
CA GLU A 57 -1.28 -4.19 9.24
C GLU A 57 -2.71 -4.31 9.77
N SER A 58 -3.23 -3.26 10.40
CA SER A 58 -4.61 -3.26 10.93
C SER A 58 -5.63 -3.46 9.80
N VAL A 59 -5.42 -2.81 8.65
CA VAL A 59 -6.24 -3.00 7.44
C VAL A 59 -6.17 -4.44 6.94
N ALA A 60 -4.95 -4.99 6.81
CA ALA A 60 -4.73 -6.35 6.34
C ALA A 60 -5.42 -7.38 7.27
N ILE A 61 -5.23 -7.27 8.58
CA ILE A 61 -5.84 -8.16 9.58
C ILE A 61 -7.37 -8.10 9.49
N SER A 62 -7.96 -6.92 9.22
CA SER A 62 -9.40 -6.79 9.04
C SER A 62 -9.93 -7.64 7.88
N PHE A 63 -9.20 -7.69 6.76
CA PHE A 63 -9.54 -8.57 5.63
C PHE A 63 -9.26 -10.04 5.95
N LEU A 64 -8.12 -10.36 6.55
CA LEU A 64 -7.79 -11.75 6.92
C LEU A 64 -8.87 -12.36 7.84
N LYS A 65 -9.40 -11.58 8.80
CA LYS A 65 -10.50 -11.99 9.69
C LYS A 65 -11.81 -12.29 8.96
N GLN A 66 -12.03 -11.72 7.78
CA GLN A 66 -13.18 -11.99 6.92
C GLN A 66 -12.99 -13.23 6.04
N GLY A 67 -11.83 -13.89 6.10
CA GLY A 67 -11.52 -15.10 5.34
C GLY A 67 -10.78 -14.86 4.02
N PHE A 68 -10.30 -13.64 3.76
CA PHE A 68 -9.40 -13.40 2.62
C PHE A 68 -8.06 -14.12 2.87
N ALA A 69 -7.60 -14.90 1.88
CA ALA A 69 -6.39 -15.72 2.01
C ALA A 69 -5.15 -15.10 1.33
N ASN A 70 -5.36 -14.25 0.32
CA ASN A 70 -4.31 -13.62 -0.48
C ASN A 70 -4.52 -12.11 -0.51
N LEU A 71 -3.52 -11.35 -0.07
CA LEU A 71 -3.50 -9.89 -0.10
C LEU A 71 -2.33 -9.40 -0.95
N VAL A 72 -2.58 -8.38 -1.78
CA VAL A 72 -1.55 -7.71 -2.58
C VAL A 72 -1.56 -6.23 -2.23
N PHE A 73 -0.43 -5.72 -1.75
CA PHE A 73 -0.21 -4.30 -1.57
C PHE A 73 0.36 -3.73 -2.85
N PHE A 74 -0.44 -2.93 -3.56
CA PHE A 74 -0.01 -2.21 -4.76
C PHE A 74 0.45 -0.80 -4.38
N CYS A 75 1.75 -0.55 -4.48
CA CYS A 75 2.39 0.66 -3.98
C CYS A 75 2.87 1.54 -5.14
N CYS A 76 2.50 2.83 -5.08
CA CYS A 76 2.94 3.86 -6.02
C CYS A 76 3.83 4.92 -5.35
N HIS A 77 4.32 4.68 -4.13
CA HIS A 77 5.25 5.58 -3.45
C HIS A 77 6.37 4.76 -2.78
N SER A 78 7.58 4.81 -3.32
CA SER A 78 8.59 3.79 -3.01
C SER A 78 9.07 3.78 -1.54
N LEU A 79 8.92 4.85 -0.76
CA LEU A 79 9.26 4.83 0.67
C LEU A 79 8.29 3.98 1.50
N ASP A 80 7.01 3.93 1.12
CA ASP A 80 5.99 3.10 1.79
C ASP A 80 6.37 1.61 1.77
N MET A 81 7.16 1.18 0.76
CA MET A 81 7.62 -0.20 0.64
C MET A 81 8.41 -0.68 1.86
N LYS A 82 9.06 0.22 2.62
CA LYS A 82 9.74 -0.15 3.87
C LYS A 82 8.75 -0.67 4.90
N ALA A 83 7.64 0.05 5.11
CA ALA A 83 6.59 -0.36 6.03
C ALA A 83 5.83 -1.59 5.49
N ILE A 84 5.50 -1.59 4.20
CA ILE A 84 4.79 -2.71 3.55
C ILE A 84 5.61 -4.01 3.63
N ASP A 85 6.92 -3.98 3.35
CA ASP A 85 7.79 -5.17 3.41
C ASP A 85 7.82 -5.78 4.82
N LEU A 86 7.91 -4.94 5.86
CA LEU A 86 7.88 -5.40 7.25
C LEU A 86 6.55 -6.09 7.59
N VAL A 87 5.43 -5.50 7.19
CA VAL A 87 4.08 -6.07 7.38
C VAL A 87 3.94 -7.40 6.63
N CYS A 88 4.35 -7.43 5.36
CA CYS A 88 4.33 -8.64 4.53
C CYS A 88 5.16 -9.76 5.18
N ARG A 89 6.38 -9.50 5.63
CA ARG A 89 7.22 -10.51 6.30
C ARG A 89 6.57 -11.04 7.57
N ARG A 90 5.93 -10.17 8.37
CA ARG A 90 5.25 -10.57 9.60
C ARG A 90 4.05 -11.47 9.31
N LEU A 91 3.15 -11.04 8.42
CA LEU A 91 1.96 -11.80 8.03
C LEU A 91 2.32 -13.11 7.31
N HIS A 92 3.39 -13.11 6.51
CA HIS A 92 3.86 -14.32 5.84
C HIS A 92 4.37 -15.36 6.85
N ARG A 93 5.06 -14.94 7.93
CA ARG A 93 5.46 -15.86 9.02
C ARG A 93 4.26 -16.46 9.77
N GLU A 94 3.13 -15.77 9.76
CA GLU A 94 1.86 -16.26 10.31
C GLU A 94 1.11 -17.19 9.33
N GLY A 95 1.67 -17.42 8.13
CA GLY A 95 1.12 -18.33 7.13
C GLY A 95 0.16 -17.68 6.13
N HIS A 96 0.06 -16.35 6.11
CA HIS A 96 -0.81 -15.64 5.17
C HIS A 96 -0.15 -15.43 3.81
N GLY A 97 -0.95 -15.52 2.73
CA GLY A 97 -0.53 -15.17 1.39
C GLY A 97 -0.50 -13.66 1.24
N VAL A 98 0.69 -13.05 1.28
CA VAL A 98 0.86 -11.59 1.17
C VAL A 98 1.97 -11.27 0.19
N CYS A 99 1.76 -10.24 -0.64
CA CYS A 99 2.72 -9.77 -1.62
C CYS A 99 2.69 -8.23 -1.69
N ALA A 100 3.81 -7.63 -2.05
CA ALA A 100 3.93 -6.21 -2.30
C ALA A 100 4.47 -5.96 -3.71
N ILE A 101 3.87 -5.01 -4.42
CA ILE A 101 4.25 -4.60 -5.76
C ILE A 101 4.61 -3.13 -5.70
N ASP A 102 5.84 -2.80 -6.08
CA ASP A 102 6.32 -1.43 -6.28
C ASP A 102 6.16 -1.07 -7.75
N TRP A 103 5.18 -0.22 -8.07
CA TRP A 103 4.83 0.14 -9.44
C TRP A 103 6.02 0.70 -10.24
N TRP A 104 6.91 1.42 -9.58
CA TRP A 104 8.02 2.11 -10.23
C TRP A 104 9.27 1.23 -10.42
N LYS A 105 9.29 0.01 -9.87
CA LYS A 105 10.40 -0.94 -10.01
C LYS A 105 10.19 -1.99 -11.11
N ALA A 106 9.22 -1.77 -12.00
CA ALA A 106 8.97 -2.62 -13.16
C ALA A 106 10.11 -2.60 -14.19
#